data_AF-B9L5Z0-F1
#
_entry.id   AF-B9L5Z0-F1
#
_cell.length_a   1.000
_cell.length_b   1.000
_cell.length_c   1.000
_cell.angle_alpha   90.00
_cell.angle_beta   90.00
_cell.angle_gamma   90.00
#
_symmetry.space_group_name_H-M   'P 1'
#
loop_
_entity.id
_entity.type
_entity.pdbx_description
1 polymer ?
#
loop_
_entity_poly.entity_id
_entity_poly.type
_entity_poly.pdbx_seq_one_letter_code
_entity_poly.pdbx_strand_id
1 'polypeptide(L)' 'MEKVGLIIGLFLTIFGMYKIDIVLIPTLDYFGKYVFFGAINIFVFWVEWFFYKRFDGLLRILMPFMFGLVILLIGVKIA' A
#
# COMPACT_ATOMS: atom_id res chain seq x y z
N MET A 1 14.57 13.62 8.48
CA MET A 1 13.13 13.91 8.30
C MET A 1 12.58 13.36 6.99
N GLU A 2 13.32 13.38 5.88
CA GLU A 2 12.80 12.96 4.56
C GLU A 2 12.26 11.52 4.49
N LYS A 3 12.88 10.58 5.22
CA LYS A 3 12.45 9.17 5.23
C LYS A 3 11.23 8.89 6.10
N VAL A 4 10.80 9.85 6.93
CA VAL A 4 9.72 9.64 7.91
C VAL A 4 8.39 9.37 7.21
N GLY A 5 8.08 10.11 6.13
CA GLY A 5 6.85 9.89 5.38
C GLY A 5 6.80 8.53 4.68
N LEU A 6 7.94 8.06 4.16
CA LEU A 6 8.04 6.71 3.61
C LEU A 6 7.85 5.64 4.68
N ILE A 7 8.44 5.80 5.87
CA ILE A 7 8.27 4.83 6.96
C ILE A 7 6.81 4.77 7.40
N ILE A 8 6.18 5.92 7.66
CA ILE A 8 4.78 5.97 8.10
C ILE A 8 3.85 5.46 7.00
N GLY A 9 4.06 5.89 5.75
CA GLY A 9 3.34 5.38 4.59
C GLY A 9 3.41 3.85 4.54
N LEU A 10 4.61 3.27 4.67
CA LEU A 10 4.81 1.83 4.54
C LEU A 10 4.06 1.08 5.63
N PHE A 11 4.06 1.60 6.87
CA PHE A 11 3.28 1.00 7.95
C PHE A 11 1.78 1.01 7.66
N LEU A 12 1.24 2.13 7.17
CA LEU A 12 -0.18 2.25 6.81
C LEU A 12 -0.53 1.32 5.63
N THR A 13 0.32 1.30 4.61
CA THR A 13 0.18 0.45 3.42
C THR A 13 0.22 -1.03 3.79
N ILE A 14 1.20 -1.48 4.58
CA ILE A 14 1.31 -2.88 5.03
C ILE A 14 0.05 -3.30 5.77
N PHE A 15 -0.43 -2.47 6.72
CA PHE A 15 -1.61 -2.82 7.50
C PHE A 15 -2.90 -2.81 6.66
N GLY A 16 -3.02 -1.87 5.73
CA GLY A 16 -4.14 -1.83 4.78
C GLY A 16 -4.13 -3.04 3.84
N MET A 17 -2.99 -3.35 3.24
CA MET A 17 -2.82 -4.52 2.37
C MET A 17 -3.10 -5.82 3.13
N TYR A 18 -2.60 -5.97 4.35
CA TYR A 18 -2.88 -7.13 5.17
C TYR A 18 -4.39 -7.37 5.36
N LYS A 19 -5.16 -6.31 5.62
CA LYS A 19 -6.62 -6.40 5.73
C LYS A 19 -7.30 -6.75 4.40
N ILE A 20 -6.88 -6.11 3.31
CA ILE A 20 -7.38 -6.42 1.96
C ILE A 20 -7.12 -7.89 1.63
N ASP A 21 -5.90 -8.35 1.86
CA ASP A 21 -5.44 -9.68 1.52
C ASP A 21 -6.18 -10.77 2.30
N ILE A 22 -6.48 -10.56 3.58
CA ILE A 22 -7.30 -11.51 4.37
C ILE A 22 -8.68 -11.74 3.74
N VAL A 23 -9.29 -10.70 3.17
CA VAL A 23 -10.61 -10.79 2.54
C VAL A 23 -10.51 -11.30 1.11
N LEU A 24 -9.50 -10.85 0.36
CA LEU A 24 -9.35 -11.10 -1.05
C LEU A 24 -8.81 -12.51 -1.35
N ILE A 25 -7.79 -12.97 -0.62
CA ILE A 25 -7.12 -14.27 -0.84
C ILE A 25 -8.10 -15.45 -0.80
N PRO A 26 -9.08 -15.53 0.12
CA PRO A 26 -10.07 -16.61 0.13
C PRO A 26 -11.06 -16.57 -1.03
N THR A 27 -11.27 -15.40 -1.65
CA THR A 27 -12.24 -15.22 -2.75
C THR A 27 -11.68 -15.52 -4.14
N LEU A 28 -10.37 -15.76 -4.24
CA LEU A 28 -9.68 -15.96 -5.51
C LEU A 28 -9.34 -17.43 -5.76
N ASP A 29 -9.50 -17.88 -7.00
CA ASP A 29 -9.01 -19.18 -7.49
C ASP A 29 -7.47 -19.24 -7.45
N TYR A 30 -6.90 -20.45 -7.51
CA TYR A 30 -5.44 -20.69 -7.39
C TYR A 30 -4.58 -19.70 -8.18
N PHE A 31 -4.88 -19.49 -9.47
CA PHE A 31 -4.12 -18.54 -10.30
C PHE A 31 -4.27 -17.09 -9.80
N GLY A 32 -5.49 -16.64 -9.50
CA GLY A 32 -5.73 -15.30 -8.95
C GLY A 32 -5.04 -15.11 -7.60
N LYS A 33 -5.10 -16.13 -6.74
CA LYS A 33 -4.54 -16.10 -5.39
C LYS A 33 -3.04 -15.82 -5.33
N TYR A 34 -2.27 -16.24 -6.33
CA TYR A 34 -0.83 -15.97 -6.36
C TYR A 34 -0.47 -14.82 -7.31
N VAL A 35 -1.05 -14.78 -8.51
CA VAL A 35 -0.67 -13.80 -9.53
C VAL A 35 -1.28 -12.44 -9.21
N PHE A 36 -2.58 -12.38 -8.89
CA PHE A 36 -3.23 -11.11 -8.57
C PHE A 36 -2.76 -10.57 -7.22
N PHE A 37 -2.67 -11.43 -6.18
CA PHE A 37 -2.12 -11.06 -4.88
C PHE A 37 -0.68 -10.51 -4.98
N GLY A 38 0.19 -11.21 -5.72
CA GLY A 38 1.57 -10.79 -5.91
C GLY A 38 1.65 -9.47 -6.68
N ALA A 39 0.92 -9.38 -7.79
CA ALA A 39 0.91 -8.17 -8.62
C ALA A 39 0.38 -6.95 -7.87
N ILE A 40 -0.72 -7.09 -7.11
CA ILE A 40 -1.32 -5.96 -6.38
C ILE A 40 -0.41 -5.48 -5.25
N ASN A 41 0.19 -6.39 -4.49
CA ASN A 41 1.14 -6.03 -3.43
C ASN A 41 2.37 -5.32 -4.02
N ILE A 42 2.98 -5.89 -5.06
CA ILE A 42 4.15 -5.27 -5.73
C ILE A 42 3.78 -3.89 -6.28
N PHE A 43 2.62 -3.75 -6.92
CA PHE A 43 2.16 -2.49 -7.47
C PHE A 43 1.98 -1.42 -6.38
N VAL A 44 1.31 -1.76 -5.27
CA VAL A 44 1.05 -0.81 -4.18
C VAL A 44 2.36 -0.32 -3.55
N PHE A 45 3.31 -1.23 -3.24
CA PHE A 45 4.62 -0.82 -2.73
C PHE A 45 5.44 -0.04 -3.74
N TRP A 46 5.33 -0.37 -5.03
CA TRP A 46 5.99 0.38 -6.09
C TRP A 46 5.46 1.82 -6.22
N VAL A 47 4.14 2.03 -6.14
CA VAL A 47 3.53 3.36 -6.17
C VAL A 47 4.01 4.20 -4.98
N GLU A 48 4.08 3.60 -3.80
CA GLU A 48 4.55 4.30 -2.61
C GLU A 48 6.02 4.73 -2.74
N TRP A 49 6.88 3.83 -3.23
CA TRP A 49 8.27 4.14 -3.54
C TRP A 49 8.41 5.20 -4.62
N PHE A 50 7.57 5.13 -5.67
CA PHE A 50 7.53 6.12 -6.73
C PHE A 50 7.23 7.51 -6.17
N PHE A 51 6.24 7.65 -5.29
CA PHE A 51 5.94 8.94 -4.64
C PHE A 51 7.10 9.48 -3.81
N TYR A 52 7.77 8.61 -3.05
CA TYR A 52 8.95 9.00 -2.30
C TYR A 52 10.11 9.47 -3.21
N LYS A 53 10.29 8.85 -4.39
CA LYS A 53 11.37 9.21 -5.33
C LYS A 53 11.04 10.39 -6.23
N ARG A 54 9.77 10.58 -6.56
CA ARG A 54 9.33 11.57 -7.54
C ARG A 54 9.21 12.98 -6.98
N PHE A 55 8.90 13.09 -5.69
CA PHE A 55 8.64 14.36 -5.02
C PHE A 55 9.76 14.77 -4.07
N ASP A 56 9.88 16.08 -3.88
CA ASP A 56 10.86 16.72 -3.00
C ASP A 56 10.19 17.50 -1.88
N GLY A 57 10.97 17.82 -0.84
CA GLY A 57 10.51 18.60 0.30
C GLY A 57 9.34 17.96 1.04
N LEU A 58 8.28 18.74 1.29
CA LEU A 58 7.13 18.31 2.08
C LEU A 58 6.25 17.28 1.35
N LEU A 59 6.18 17.34 0.02
CA LEU A 59 5.41 16.39 -0.79
C LEU A 59 6.01 14.98 -0.75
N ARG A 60 7.35 14.86 -0.58
CA ARG A 60 8.03 13.59 -0.36
C ARG A 60 7.51 12.84 0.87
N ILE A 61 7.00 13.58 1.85
CA ILE A 61 6.47 13.02 3.10
C ILE A 61 4.96 12.79 2.98
N LEU A 62 4.21 13.79 2.50
CA LEU A 62 2.75 13.72 2.42
C LEU A 62 2.25 12.65 1.45
N MET A 63 2.89 12.47 0.29
CA MET A 63 2.37 11.59 -0.75
C MET A 63 2.39 10.11 -0.33
N PRO A 64 3.50 9.54 0.19
CA PRO A 64 3.48 8.18 0.73
C PRO A 64 2.50 8.02 1.89
N PHE A 65 2.42 9.02 2.79
CA PHE A 65 1.49 9.01 3.92
C PHE A 65 0.03 8.94 3.46
N MET A 66 -0.39 9.85 2.56
CA MET A 66 -1.77 9.87 2.08
C MET A 66 -2.11 8.61 1.29
N PHE A 67 -1.17 8.10 0.49
CA PHE A 67 -1.39 6.87 -0.24
C PHE A 67 -1.59 5.69 0.71
N GLY A 68 -0.69 5.51 1.69
CA GLY A 68 -0.84 4.47 2.71
C GLY A 68 -2.13 4.61 3.52
N LEU A 69 -2.54 5.84 3.84
CA LEU A 69 -3.83 6.10 4.49
C LEU A 69 -5.01 5.64 3.63
N VAL A 70 -5.00 5.90 2.32
CA VAL A 70 -6.05 5.43 1.40
C VAL A 70 -6.09 3.91 1.36
N ILE A 71 -4.94 3.25 1.23
CA ILE A 71 -4.86 1.78 1.25
C ILE A 71 -5.41 1.21 2.56
N LEU A 72 -5.07 1.84 3.69
CA LEU A 72 -5.60 1.49 5.00
C LEU A 72 -7.13 1.62 5.05
N LEU A 73 -7.68 2.75 4.60
CA LEU A 73 -9.13 3.00 4.60
C LEU A 73 -9.88 2.00 3.72
N ILE A 74 -9.31 1.66 2.56
CA ILE A 74 -9.84 0.60 1.70
C ILE A 74 -9.86 -0.73 2.46
N GLY A 75 -8.75 -1.11 3.07
CA GLY A 75 -8.65 -2.36 3.85
C GLY A 75 -9.60 -2.40 5.04
N VAL A 76 -9.81 -1.29 5.76
CA VAL A 76 -10.78 -1.21 6.86
C VAL A 76 -12.23 -1.28 6.38
N LYS A 77 -12.53 -0.80 5.17
CA LYS A 77 -13.89 -0.83 4.61
C LYS A 77 -14.26 -2.21 4.06
N ILE A 78 -13.28 -2.95 3.54
CA ILE A 78 -13.48 -4.25 2.90
C ILE A 78 -13.47 -5.40 3.91
N ALA A 79 -12.67 -5.28 4.99
CA ALA A 79 -12.63 -6.23 6.10
C ALA A 79 -13.76 -6.00 7.10
#